data_AF-A0A2V5PH30-F1
#
_entry.id   AF-A0A2V5PH30-F1
#
_cell.length_a   1.000
_cell.length_b   1.000
_cell.length_c   1.000
_cell.angle_alpha   90.00
_cell.angle_beta   90.00
_cell.angle_gamma   90.00
#
_symmetry.space_group_name_H-M   'P 1'
#
loop_
_entity.id
_entity.type
_entity.pdbx_description
1 polymer ?
#
loop_
_entity_poly.entity_id
_entity_poly.type
_entity_poly.pdbx_seq_one_letter_code
_entity_poly.pdbx_strand_id
1 'polypeptide(L)'
;MRITTAKRFCRKCGAAIPPNSPQQSCVACLLETGLGSVEPEREVNVDPSTPLRTSLASSPMLMDFGDYELLEQIGRGGQGVVFRAHQKSLNRTVALKVISLGQWASEAHVKRFRREAEAAARLEHP
;
A
#
# COMPACT_ATOMS: atom_id res chain seq x y z
N MET A 1 6.07 -13.64 46.57
CA MET A 1 5.87 -14.39 45.31
C MET A 1 6.87 -13.86 44.28
N ARG A 2 7.99 -14.57 44.04
CA ARG A 2 9.01 -14.13 43.07
C ARG A 2 8.46 -14.37 41.66
N ILE A 3 8.13 -13.30 40.93
CA ILE A 3 7.78 -13.39 39.51
C ILE A 3 9.10 -13.53 38.75
N THR A 4 9.50 -14.77 38.48
CA THR A 4 10.64 -15.05 37.59
C THR A 4 10.18 -14.80 36.15
N THR A 5 10.49 -13.63 35.60
CA THR A 5 10.17 -13.32 34.19
C THR A 5 10.98 -14.24 33.28
N ALA A 6 10.35 -15.30 32.76
CA ALA A 6 10.98 -16.19 31.80
C ALA A 6 11.38 -15.39 30.54
N LYS A 7 12.70 -15.25 30.30
CA LYS A 7 13.23 -14.67 29.06
C LYS A 7 12.78 -15.55 27.89
N ARG A 8 11.99 -14.98 26.98
CA ARG A 8 11.65 -15.63 25.70
C ARG A 8 12.67 -15.20 24.64
N PHE A 9 12.88 -16.05 23.65
CA PHE A 9 13.83 -15.80 22.57
C PHE A 9 13.14 -15.91 21.22
N CYS A 10 13.63 -15.12 20.26
CA CYS A 10 13.18 -15.11 18.88
C CYS A 10 13.46 -16.46 18.22
N ARG A 11 12.45 -17.06 17.57
CA ARG A 11 12.62 -18.35 16.85
C ARG A 11 13.49 -18.25 15.60
N LYS A 12 13.65 -17.05 15.03
CA LYS A 12 14.40 -16.83 13.79
C LYS A 12 15.88 -16.50 14.06
N CYS A 13 16.17 -15.59 14.99
CA CYS A 13 17.53 -15.09 15.23
C CYS A 13 18.06 -15.29 16.66
N GLY A 14 17.25 -15.81 17.58
CA GLY A 14 17.67 -16.05 18.96
C GLY A 14 17.74 -14.83 19.88
N ALA A 15 17.42 -13.62 19.40
CA ALA A 15 17.39 -12.42 20.25
C ALA A 15 16.36 -12.52 21.39
N ALA A 16 16.64 -11.93 22.55
CA ALA A 16 15.67 -11.86 23.65
C ALA A 16 14.45 -11.00 23.25
N ILE A 17 13.24 -11.48 23.52
CA ILE A 17 11.99 -10.83 23.12
C ILE A 17 11.03 -10.63 24.30
N PRO A 18 10.16 -9.59 24.23
CA PRO A 18 9.09 -9.41 25.20
C PRO A 18 8.17 -10.63 25.28
N PRO A 19 7.55 -10.89 26.45
CA PRO A 19 6.69 -12.05 26.64
C PRO A 19 5.52 -12.11 25.65
N ASN A 20 4.98 -10.99 25.18
CA ASN A 20 3.81 -10.96 24.28
C ASN A 20 4.18 -10.71 22.83
N SER A 21 5.37 -11.16 22.41
CA SER A 21 5.79 -11.02 21.02
C SER A 21 5.01 -12.00 20.13
N PRO A 22 4.26 -11.52 19.12
CA PRO A 22 3.51 -12.38 18.22
C PRO A 22 4.45 -13.39 17.56
N GLN A 23 3.98 -14.64 17.46
CA GLN A 23 4.72 -15.76 16.87
C GLN A 23 6.12 -16.04 17.47
N GLN A 24 6.44 -15.50 18.67
CA GLN A 24 7.78 -15.54 19.24
C GLN A 24 8.87 -15.02 18.28
N SER A 25 8.55 -14.00 17.49
CA SER A 25 9.50 -13.30 16.61
C SER A 25 9.87 -11.93 17.18
N CYS A 26 11.14 -11.54 17.08
CA CYS A 26 11.54 -10.16 17.34
C CYS A 26 11.06 -9.24 16.21
N VAL A 27 11.01 -7.93 16.48
CA VAL A 27 10.52 -6.92 15.52
C VAL A 27 11.27 -6.95 14.19
N ALA A 28 12.61 -7.12 14.22
CA ALA A 28 13.44 -7.17 13.01
C ALA A 28 13.10 -8.40 12.14
N CYS A 29 13.05 -9.58 12.75
CA CYS A 29 12.72 -10.81 12.03
C CYS A 29 11.27 -10.84 11.52
N LEU A 30 10.34 -10.24 12.26
CA LEU A 30 8.95 -10.09 11.83
C LEU A 30 8.86 -9.14 10.62
N LEU A 31 9.59 -8.02 10.65
CA LEU A 31 9.70 -7.07 9.53
C LEU A 31 10.27 -7.75 8.27
N GLU A 32 11.37 -8.48 8.38
CA GLU A 32 11.94 -9.24 7.25
C GLU A 32 10.93 -10.23 6.65
N THR A 33 10.14 -10.89 7.50
CA THR A 33 9.13 -11.87 7.04
C THR A 33 7.92 -11.17 6.41
N GLY A 34 7.53 -10.00 6.92
CA GLY A 34 6.40 -9.22 6.43
C GLY A 34 6.71 -8.37 5.18
N LEU A 35 7.98 -8.03 4.96
CA LEU A 35 8.41 -7.23 3.80
C LEU A 35 8.72 -8.07 2.55
N GLY A 36 8.75 -9.41 2.66
CA GLY A 36 9.07 -10.30 1.55
C GLY A 36 10.54 -10.22 1.16
N SER A 37 11.21 -11.37 1.08
CA SER A 37 12.56 -11.44 0.53
C SER A 37 12.59 -10.82 -0.87
N VAL A 38 13.38 -9.78 -1.08
CA VAL A 38 13.91 -9.46 -2.41
C VAL A 38 14.79 -10.65 -2.79
N GLU A 39 14.28 -11.52 -3.67
CA GLU A 39 15.07 -12.60 -4.25
C GLU A 39 16.26 -11.97 -5.01
N PRO A 40 17.50 -12.41 -4.80
CA PRO A 40 18.61 -12.00 -5.64
C PRO A 40 18.39 -12.54 -7.05
N GLU A 41 18.59 -11.66 -8.03
CA GLU A 41 18.36 -11.87 -9.44
C GLU A 41 19.03 -13.17 -9.93
N ARG A 42 18.23 -14.18 -10.27
CA ARG A 42 18.71 -15.31 -11.08
C ARG A 42 18.95 -14.78 -12.48
N GLU A 43 20.20 -14.80 -12.93
CA GLU A 43 20.61 -14.43 -14.29
C GLU A 43 19.82 -15.24 -15.33
N VAL A 44 18.93 -14.56 -16.05
CA VAL A 44 18.22 -15.11 -17.21
C VAL A 44 19.12 -14.90 -18.43
N ASN A 45 19.57 -16.00 -19.06
CA ASN A 45 20.22 -15.94 -20.36
C ASN A 45 19.19 -15.50 -21.41
N VAL A 46 19.30 -14.25 -21.88
CA VAL A 46 18.45 -13.70 -22.93
C VAL A 46 19.13 -13.93 -24.29
N ASP A 47 18.51 -14.76 -25.13
CA ASP A 47 18.92 -14.97 -26.52
C ASP A 47 18.74 -13.66 -27.33
N PRO A 48 19.79 -13.14 -28.00
CA PRO A 48 19.74 -11.89 -28.78
C PRO A 48 18.76 -11.90 -29.97
N SER A 49 18.23 -13.06 -30.33
CA SER A 49 17.41 -13.24 -31.54
C SER A 49 15.91 -12.96 -31.32
N THR A 50 15.47 -12.76 -30.07
CA THR A 50 14.04 -12.61 -29.75
C THR A 50 13.66 -11.12 -29.77
N PRO A 51 12.70 -10.67 -30.60
CA PRO A 51 12.27 -9.28 -30.60
C PRO A 51 11.66 -8.96 -29.24
N LEU A 52 12.27 -7.99 -28.55
CA LEU A 52 11.92 -7.50 -27.22
C LEU A 52 10.48 -6.97 -27.20
N ARG A 53 9.52 -7.86 -26.98
CA ARG A 53 8.23 -7.47 -26.41
C ARG A 53 8.49 -7.24 -24.95
N THR A 54 8.77 -5.99 -24.61
CA THR A 54 8.80 -5.50 -23.23
C THR A 54 7.46 -5.83 -22.58
N SER A 55 7.40 -6.97 -21.89
CA SER A 55 6.30 -7.33 -21.02
C SER A 55 6.47 -6.52 -19.73
N LEU A 56 6.18 -5.23 -19.84
CA LEU A 56 5.71 -4.41 -18.72
C LEU A 56 4.26 -4.82 -18.46
N ALA A 57 4.08 -5.97 -17.82
CA ALA A 57 2.81 -6.35 -17.25
C ALA A 57 3.01 -6.72 -15.78
N SER A 58 3.55 -5.78 -15.00
CA SER A 58 2.81 -5.44 -13.78
C SER A 58 1.44 -5.02 -14.30
N SER A 59 0.48 -5.94 -14.35
CA SER A 59 -0.89 -5.57 -14.68
C SER A 59 -1.23 -4.41 -13.75
N PRO A 60 -1.44 -3.19 -14.26
CA PRO A 60 -2.11 -2.23 -13.42
C PRO A 60 -3.41 -2.93 -13.04
N MET A 61 -3.69 -3.04 -11.74
CA MET A 61 -5.04 -3.38 -11.30
C MET A 61 -5.91 -2.20 -11.75
N LEU A 62 -6.25 -2.19 -13.05
CA LEU A 62 -7.18 -1.27 -13.68
C LEU A 62 -8.53 -1.64 -13.11
N MET A 63 -8.83 -1.05 -11.97
CA MET A 63 -10.11 -1.19 -11.33
C MET A 63 -10.96 -0.04 -11.86
N ASP A 64 -11.95 -0.37 -12.67
CA ASP A 64 -12.94 0.61 -13.13
C ASP A 64 -13.71 1.15 -11.93
N PHE A 65 -13.65 2.47 -11.75
CA PHE A 65 -14.39 3.22 -10.75
C PHE A 65 -15.32 4.21 -11.45
N GLY A 66 -16.37 3.67 -12.08
CA GLY A 66 -17.33 4.45 -12.88
C GLY A 66 -16.65 5.06 -14.11
N ASP A 67 -16.60 6.39 -14.17
CA ASP A 67 -15.95 7.17 -15.26
C ASP A 67 -14.42 7.22 -15.14
N TYR A 68 -13.85 6.63 -14.09
CA TYR A 68 -12.41 6.66 -13.82
C TYR A 68 -11.79 5.27 -13.94
N GLU A 69 -10.67 5.20 -14.63
CA GLU A 69 -9.78 4.04 -14.66
C GLU A 69 -8.65 4.27 -13.66
N LEU A 70 -8.56 3.45 -12.62
CA LEU A 70 -7.52 3.57 -11.59
C LEU A 70 -6.21 2.98 -12.12
N LEU A 71 -5.15 3.78 -12.20
CA LEU A 71 -3.85 3.35 -12.75
C LEU A 71 -2.91 2.86 -11.65
N GLU A 72 -2.55 3.74 -10.71
CA GLU A 72 -1.63 3.42 -9.60
C GLU A 72 -1.95 4.24 -8.35
N GLN A 73 -1.60 3.71 -7.18
CA GLN A 73 -1.68 4.47 -5.93
C GLN A 73 -0.51 5.48 -5.88
N ILE A 74 -0.82 6.77 -5.72
CA ILE A 74 0.17 7.84 -5.59
C ILE A 74 0.27 8.42 -4.18
N GLY A 75 -0.66 8.08 -3.28
CA GLY A 75 -0.59 8.51 -1.89
C GLY A 75 -1.57 7.78 -0.99
N ARG A 76 -1.26 7.73 0.31
CA ARG A 76 -2.13 7.17 1.36
C ARG A 76 -1.98 7.99 2.63
N GLY A 77 -3.10 8.29 3.28
CA GLY A 77 -3.13 8.98 4.57
C GLY A 77 -4.32 8.56 5.41
N GLY A 78 -4.54 9.25 6.54
CA GLY A 78 -5.53 8.84 7.53
C GLY A 78 -6.98 8.81 7.03
N GLN A 79 -7.34 9.61 6.03
CA GLN A 79 -8.71 9.64 5.48
C GLN A 79 -8.90 8.72 4.28
N GLY A 80 -7.84 8.44 3.52
CA GLY A 80 -8.02 7.91 2.18
C GLY A 80 -6.74 7.55 1.45
N VAL A 81 -6.96 7.00 0.25
CA VAL A 81 -5.94 6.65 -0.72
C VAL A 81 -6.13 7.55 -1.94
N VAL A 82 -5.05 8.06 -2.51
CA VAL A 82 -5.06 8.85 -3.73
C VAL A 82 -4.45 8.00 -4.85
N PHE A 83 -5.18 7.89 -5.95
CA PHE A 83 -4.76 7.20 -7.15
C PHE A 83 -4.48 8.19 -8.27
N ARG A 84 -3.47 7.90 -9.10
CA ARG A 84 -3.46 8.42 -10.47
C ARG A 84 -4.54 7.67 -11.24
N ALA A 85 -5.44 8.39 -11.87
CA ALA A 85 -6.55 7.82 -12.60
C ALA A 85 -6.73 8.51 -13.95
N HIS A 86 -7.22 7.79 -14.95
CA HIS A 86 -7.67 8.36 -16.22
C HIS A 86 -9.18 8.58 -16.18
N GLN A 87 -9.61 9.81 -16.42
CA GLN A 87 -11.03 10.14 -16.54
C GLN A 87 -11.47 9.97 -18.00
N LYS A 88 -12.33 8.98 -18.27
CA LYS A 88 -12.73 8.59 -19.62
C LYS A 88 -13.48 9.71 -20.35
N SER A 89 -14.44 10.35 -19.69
CA SER A 89 -15.26 11.41 -20.29
C SER A 89 -14.48 12.66 -20.74
N LEU A 90 -13.43 13.05 -20.01
CA LEU A 90 -12.61 14.24 -20.30
C LEU A 90 -11.24 13.91 -20.90
N ASN A 91 -10.94 12.62 -21.07
CA ASN A 91 -9.68 12.09 -21.56
C ASN A 91 -8.44 12.74 -20.90
N ARG A 92 -8.41 12.79 -19.56
CA ARG A 92 -7.33 13.42 -18.81
C ARG A 92 -6.90 12.60 -17.59
N THR A 93 -5.65 12.74 -17.21
CA THR A 93 -5.11 12.14 -15.98
C THR A 93 -5.43 13.04 -14.78
N VAL A 94 -5.95 12.45 -13.71
CA VAL A 94 -6.33 13.13 -12.47
C VAL A 94 -5.80 12.39 -11.24
N ALA A 95 -5.74 13.10 -10.12
CA ALA A 95 -5.58 12.49 -8.81
C ALA A 95 -6.96 12.21 -8.19
N LEU A 96 -7.34 10.94 -8.06
CA LEU A 96 -8.62 10.53 -7.47
C LEU A 96 -8.43 10.08 -6.02
N LYS A 97 -9.02 10.80 -5.07
CA LYS A 97 -8.99 10.44 -3.64
C LYS A 97 -10.21 9.61 -3.27
N VAL A 98 -9.98 8.43 -2.69
CA VAL A 98 -11.00 7.46 -2.27
C VAL A 98 -10.92 7.24 -0.76
N ILE A 99 -12.08 7.10 -0.10
CA ILE A 99 -12.16 6.85 1.36
C ILE A 99 -11.66 5.43 1.65
N SER A 100 -10.63 5.30 2.49
CA SER A 100 -9.93 4.02 2.69
C SER A 100 -10.73 2.96 3.44
N LEU A 101 -11.79 3.36 4.15
CA LEU A 101 -12.64 2.46 4.95
C LEU A 101 -13.82 1.90 4.15
N GLY A 102 -14.10 2.40 2.94
CA GLY A 102 -15.22 1.95 2.12
C GLY A 102 -16.53 1.87 2.91
N GLN A 103 -17.14 0.69 2.97
CA GLN A 103 -18.36 0.41 3.74
C GLN A 103 -18.23 0.57 5.26
N TRP A 104 -17.01 0.56 5.80
CA TRP A 104 -16.72 0.72 7.23
C TRP A 104 -16.48 2.17 7.62
N ALA A 105 -16.64 3.12 6.68
CA ALA A 105 -16.47 4.53 6.95
C ALA A 105 -17.59 5.03 7.87
N SER A 106 -17.23 5.45 9.08
CA SER A 106 -18.18 6.16 9.96
C SER A 106 -18.62 7.49 9.35
N GLU A 107 -19.76 8.01 9.81
CA GLU A 107 -20.30 9.30 9.37
C GLU A 107 -19.29 10.46 9.55
N ALA A 108 -18.48 10.40 10.61
CA ALA A 108 -17.42 11.37 10.85
C ALA A 108 -16.36 11.38 9.73
N HIS A 109 -16.00 10.21 9.18
CA HIS A 109 -15.06 10.11 8.05
C HIS A 109 -15.65 10.74 6.79
N VAL A 110 -16.92 10.45 6.47
CA VAL A 110 -17.62 11.02 5.32
C VAL A 110 -17.74 12.54 5.44
N LYS A 111 -18.10 13.04 6.64
CA LYS A 111 -18.21 14.47 6.90
C LYS A 111 -16.88 15.21 6.73
N ARG A 112 -15.78 14.61 7.21
CA ARG A 112 -14.44 15.18 7.01
C ARG A 112 -14.06 15.18 5.52
N PHE A 113 -14.34 14.09 4.81
CA PHE A 113 -14.02 13.97 3.39
C PHE A 113 -14.75 15.03 2.55
N ARG A 114 -16.04 15.24 2.82
CA ARG A 114 -16.82 16.31 2.18
C ARG A 114 -16.26 17.69 2.46
N ARG A 115 -15.92 17.99 3.72
CA ARG A 115 -15.32 19.29 4.10
C ARG A 115 -14.02 19.57 3.37
N GLU A 116 -13.17 18.56 3.20
CA GLU A 116 -11.91 18.70 2.45
C GLU A 116 -12.17 18.94 0.96
N ALA A 117 -13.10 18.21 0.36
CA ALA A 117 -13.48 18.41 -1.04
C ALA A 117 -14.05 19.82 -1.27
N GLU A 118 -14.93 20.28 -0.39
CA GLU A 118 -15.48 21.65 -0.44
C GLU A 118 -14.39 22.72 -0.25
N ALA A 119 -13.44 22.49 0.66
CA ALA A 119 -12.32 23.41 0.87
C ALA A 119 -11.41 23.47 -0.37
N ALA A 120 -11.06 22.33 -0.95
CA ALA A 120 -10.24 22.26 -2.16
C ALA A 120 -10.93 22.92 -3.37
N ALA A 121 -12.24 22.72 -3.53
CA ALA A 121 -13.01 23.32 -4.62
C ALA A 121 -13.08 24.86 -4.56
N ARG A 122 -12.81 25.47 -3.39
CA ARG A 122 -12.75 26.92 -3.21
C ARG A 122 -11.37 27.52 -3.48
N LEU A 123 -10.35 26.69 -3.70
CA LEU A 123 -8.99 27.17 -3.98
C LEU A 123 -8.86 27.44 -5.47
N GLU A 124 -8.59 28.69 -5.81
CA GLU A 124 -8.11 29.10 -7.13
C GLU A 124 -6.74 29.73 -6.96
N HIS A 125 -5.70 29.06 -7.45
CA HIS A 125 -4.33 29.58 -7.50
C HIS A 125 -3.59 28.97 -8.69
N PRO A 126 -2.84 29.76 -9.49
CA PRO A 126 -2.05 29.27 -10.62
C PRO A 126 -0.84 28.44 -10.20
#